data_AF-R7KCX9-F1
#
_entry.id   AF-R7KCX9-F1
#
_cell.length_a   1.000
_cell.length_b   1.000
_cell.length_c   1.000
_cell.angle_alpha   90.00
_cell.angle_beta   90.00
_cell.angle_gamma   90.00
#
_symmetry.space_group_name_H-M   'P 1'
#
loop_
_entity.id
_entity.type
_entity.pdbx_description
1 polymer ?
#
loop_
_entity_poly.entity_id
_entity_poly.type
_entity_poly.pdbx_seq_one_letter_code
_entity_poly.pdbx_strand_id
1 'polypeptide(L)'
;MTLENFHLILGQTIMYCQIIEHDVKMIYAAMCKGDVYDTLAMIDKNKWTLGHSVKELKKLDFSDRKPYISADDYNFLSQMAYKRNYWCHKTYIQFIYNPSFLYSKEYEKECHKLQCDNEKLSSVYKALEKVRLNAMHDFNRL
;
A
#
# COMPACT_ATOMS: atom_id res chain seq x y z
N MET A 1 5.60 -21.42 11.10
CA MET A 1 6.55 -20.58 10.31
C MET A 1 7.75 -20.28 11.19
N THR A 2 8.99 -20.42 10.70
CA THR A 2 10.19 -20.02 11.47
C THR A 2 10.26 -18.50 11.61
N LEU A 3 10.96 -18.00 12.63
CA LEU A 3 11.11 -16.55 12.83
C LEU A 3 11.84 -15.88 11.65
N GLU A 4 12.81 -16.57 11.05
CA GLU A 4 13.50 -16.10 9.86
C GLU A 4 12.55 -15.93 8.67
N ASN A 5 11.68 -16.92 8.41
CA ASN A 5 10.67 -16.82 7.37
C ASN A 5 9.65 -15.72 7.69
N PHE A 6 9.32 -15.50 8.96
CA PHE A 6 8.46 -14.41 9.37
C PHE A 6 9.07 -13.05 9.03
N HIS A 7 10.35 -12.82 9.36
CA HIS A 7 11.07 -11.59 9.00
C HIS A 7 11.15 -11.39 7.49
N LEU A 8 11.41 -12.45 6.73
CA LEU A 8 11.47 -12.40 5.27
C LEU A 8 10.13 -11.95 4.67
N ILE A 9 9.03 -12.61 5.07
CA ILE A 9 7.70 -12.30 4.56
C ILE A 9 7.26 -10.91 5.03
N LEU A 10 7.62 -10.49 6.25
CA LEU A 10 7.35 -9.14 6.73
C LEU A 10 8.06 -8.08 5.89
N GLY A 11 9.34 -8.28 5.58
CA GLY A 11 10.09 -7.39 4.69
C GLY A 11 9.45 -7.29 3.31
N GLN A 12 9.04 -8.42 2.75
CA GLN A 12 8.33 -8.47 1.47
C GLN A 12 6.96 -7.77 1.53
N THR A 13 6.21 -7.93 2.62
CA THR A 13 4.93 -7.26 2.86
C THR A 13 5.09 -5.74 2.91
N ILE A 14 6.15 -5.25 3.57
CA ILE A 14 6.48 -3.82 3.62
C ILE A 14 6.88 -3.31 2.23
N MET A 15 7.70 -4.06 1.49
CA MET A 15 8.09 -3.75 0.11
C MET A 15 6.86 -3.59 -0.79
N TYR A 16 5.90 -4.51 -0.73
CA TYR A 16 4.65 -4.38 -1.48
C TYR A 16 3.87 -3.12 -1.12
N CYS A 17 3.78 -2.76 0.17
CA CYS A 17 3.13 -1.53 0.59
C CYS A 17 3.83 -0.27 0.05
N GLN A 18 5.17 -0.27 -0.05
CA GLN A 18 5.94 0.84 -0.62
C GLN A 18 5.70 0.99 -2.13
N ILE A 19 5.66 -0.12 -2.87
CA ILE A 19 5.33 -0.12 -4.30
C ILE A 19 3.92 0.43 -4.52
N ILE A 20 2.95 -0.04 -3.73
CA ILE A 20 1.57 0.46 -3.79
C ILE A 20 1.52 1.97 -3.52
N GLU A 21 2.22 2.45 -2.48
CA GLU A 21 2.27 3.88 -2.17
C GLU A 21 2.86 4.71 -3.32
N HIS A 22 3.96 4.24 -3.89
CA HIS A 22 4.58 4.87 -5.04
C HIS A 22 3.60 4.95 -6.23
N ASP A 23 2.93 3.85 -6.56
CA ASP A 23 2.05 3.78 -7.71
C ASP A 23 0.81 4.65 -7.54
N VAL A 24 0.22 4.73 -6.33
CA VAL A 24 -0.86 5.68 -6.02
C VAL A 24 -0.40 7.13 -6.23
N LYS A 25 0.81 7.48 -5.78
CA LYS A 25 1.37 8.83 -5.96
C LYS A 25 1.60 9.16 -7.45
N MET A 26 2.08 8.19 -8.22
CA MET A 26 2.26 8.33 -9.66
C MET A 26 0.93 8.53 -10.39
N ILE A 27 -0.09 7.74 -10.06
CA ILE A 27 -1.44 7.90 -10.65
C ILE A 27 -1.98 9.31 -10.34
N TYR A 28 -1.86 9.76 -9.09
CA TYR A 28 -2.27 11.12 -8.71
C TYR A 28 -1.55 12.18 -9.53
N ALA A 29 -0.22 12.08 -9.64
CA ALA A 29 0.59 13.04 -10.40
C ALA A 29 0.26 13.02 -11.90
N ALA A 30 -0.05 11.85 -12.46
CA ALA A 30 -0.46 11.72 -13.86
C ALA A 30 -1.77 12.48 -14.14
N MET A 31 -2.75 12.34 -13.24
CA MET A 31 -4.07 12.96 -13.33
C MET A 31 -4.05 14.47 -13.09
N CYS A 32 -3.09 14.98 -12.31
CA CYS A 32 -2.92 16.42 -12.12
C CYS A 32 -2.53 17.12 -13.43
N LYS A 33 -3.06 18.34 -13.65
CA LYS A 33 -2.59 19.21 -14.73
C LYS A 33 -1.20 19.77 -14.39
N GLY A 34 -0.37 19.99 -15.41
CA GLY A 34 0.98 20.54 -15.25
C GLY A 34 2.07 19.47 -15.36
N ASP A 35 3.23 19.72 -14.76
CA ASP A 35 4.36 18.78 -14.77
C ASP A 35 4.21 17.69 -13.68
N VAL A 36 4.54 16.45 -14.04
CA VAL A 36 4.42 15.30 -13.14
C VAL A 36 5.47 15.37 -12.03
N TYR A 37 6.70 15.78 -12.34
CA TYR A 37 7.80 15.87 -11.37
C TYR A 37 7.58 16.98 -10.36
N ASP A 38 7.01 18.11 -10.76
CA ASP A 38 6.60 19.16 -9.82
C ASP A 38 5.58 18.64 -8.81
N THR A 39 4.60 17.85 -9.29
CA THR A 39 3.58 17.25 -8.43
C THR A 39 4.22 16.24 -7.46
N LEU A 40 5.11 15.37 -7.95
CA LEU A 40 5.82 14.39 -7.11
C LEU A 40 6.71 15.09 -6.07
N ALA A 41 7.44 16.13 -6.45
CA ALA A 41 8.26 16.92 -5.53
C ALA A 41 7.42 17.58 -4.43
N MET A 42 6.21 18.05 -4.77
CA MET A 42 5.25 18.55 -3.79
C MET A 42 4.75 17.44 -2.85
N ILE A 43 4.41 16.26 -3.37
CA ILE A 43 3.99 15.09 -2.58
C ILE A 43 5.07 14.71 -1.56
N ASP A 44 6.34 14.66 -2.01
CA ASP A 44 7.49 14.28 -1.18
C ASP A 44 7.79 15.34 -0.13
N LYS A 45 7.79 16.62 -0.50
CA LYS A 45 7.93 17.75 0.44
C LYS A 45 6.88 17.71 1.54
N ASN A 46 5.64 17.35 1.19
CA ASN A 46 4.52 17.23 2.10
C ASN A 46 4.45 15.87 2.82
N LYS A 47 5.39 14.96 2.57
CA LYS A 47 5.51 13.64 3.21
C LYS A 47 4.21 12.84 3.14
N TRP A 48 3.57 12.80 1.99
CA TRP A 48 2.35 12.03 1.81
C TRP A 48 2.61 10.55 2.12
N THR A 49 1.77 9.99 2.97
CA THR A 49 1.74 8.55 3.28
C THR A 49 0.72 7.86 2.38
N LEU A 50 0.79 6.53 2.24
CA LEU A 50 -0.19 5.74 1.48
C LEU A 50 -1.64 6.12 1.79
N GLY A 51 -2.01 6.23 3.06
CA GLY A 51 -3.38 6.62 3.43
C GLY A 51 -3.76 8.03 2.98
N HIS A 52 -2.83 8.97 3.01
CA HIS A 52 -3.06 10.33 2.51
C HIS A 52 -3.13 10.36 0.98
N SER A 53 -2.20 9.69 0.30
CA SER A 53 -2.17 9.58 -1.16
C SER A 53 -3.46 8.97 -1.72
N VAL A 54 -3.96 7.88 -1.10
CA VAL A 54 -5.23 7.23 -1.49
C VAL A 54 -6.40 8.20 -1.33
N LYS A 55 -6.43 8.98 -0.25
CA LYS A 55 -7.49 9.96 0.02
C LYS A 55 -7.49 11.09 -1.02
N GLU A 56 -6.33 11.66 -1.33
CA GLU A 56 -6.24 12.75 -2.30
C GLU A 56 -6.47 12.28 -3.73
N LEU A 57 -5.99 11.08 -4.09
CA LEU A 57 -6.31 10.45 -5.37
C LEU A 57 -7.81 10.23 -5.54
N LYS A 58 -8.48 9.66 -4.53
CA LYS A 58 -9.94 9.49 -4.57
C LYS A 58 -10.68 10.81 -4.77
N LYS A 59 -10.25 11.89 -4.10
CA LYS A 59 -10.88 13.21 -4.27
C LYS A 59 -10.70 13.75 -5.69
N LEU A 60 -9.49 13.62 -6.24
CA LEU A 60 -9.18 14.06 -7.61
C LEU A 60 -9.99 13.27 -8.63
N ASP A 61 -10.00 11.96 -8.51
CA ASP A 61 -10.65 11.04 -9.45
C ASP A 61 -12.18 11.16 -9.46
N PHE A 62 -12.79 11.48 -8.32
CA PHE A 62 -14.24 11.70 -8.24
C PHE A 62 -14.67 13.15 -8.54
N SER A 63 -13.73 14.06 -8.84
CA SER A 63 -14.02 15.50 -8.95
C SER A 63 -14.92 15.86 -10.13
N ASP A 64 -14.88 15.10 -11.22
CA ASP A 64 -15.66 15.31 -12.44
C ASP A 64 -16.83 14.32 -12.60
N ARG A 65 -17.09 13.49 -11.57
CA ARG A 65 -18.09 12.41 -11.54
C ARG A 65 -17.88 11.31 -12.60
N LYS A 66 -16.66 11.15 -13.13
CA LYS A 66 -16.28 10.07 -14.05
C LYS A 66 -15.03 9.34 -13.54
N PRO A 67 -15.15 8.62 -12.41
CA PRO A 67 -13.99 8.03 -11.75
C PRO A 67 -13.31 6.97 -12.63
N TYR A 68 -11.99 7.03 -12.69
CA TYR A 68 -11.10 6.07 -13.31
C TYR A 68 -10.97 4.78 -12.49
N ILE A 69 -10.98 4.90 -11.16
CA ILE A 69 -10.88 3.80 -10.20
C ILE A 69 -12.19 3.66 -9.43
N SER A 70 -12.65 2.44 -9.19
CA SER A 70 -13.91 2.21 -8.49
C SER A 70 -13.84 2.62 -7.01
N ALA A 71 -14.98 2.97 -6.42
CA ALA A 71 -15.05 3.32 -5.00
C ALA A 71 -14.59 2.16 -4.08
N ASP A 72 -14.87 0.92 -4.49
CA ASP A 72 -14.48 -0.29 -3.75
C ASP A 72 -12.97 -0.54 -3.81
N ASP A 73 -12.33 -0.27 -4.95
CA ASP A 73 -10.87 -0.34 -5.08
C ASP A 73 -10.19 0.68 -4.16
N TYR A 74 -10.73 1.89 -4.03
CA TYR A 74 -10.23 2.86 -3.05
C TYR A 74 -10.43 2.42 -1.60
N ASN A 75 -11.55 1.76 -1.29
CA ASN A 75 -11.78 1.20 0.04
C ASN A 75 -10.74 0.10 0.32
N PHE A 76 -10.40 -0.70 -0.69
CA PHE A 76 -9.37 -1.72 -0.59
C PHE A 76 -7.96 -1.14 -0.41
N LEU A 77 -7.59 -0.11 -1.17
CA LEU A 77 -6.31 0.61 -1.00
C LEU A 77 -6.20 1.26 0.39
N SER A 78 -7.30 1.79 0.92
CA SER A 78 -7.34 2.33 2.29
C SER A 78 -7.05 1.25 3.33
N GLN A 79 -7.58 0.03 3.15
CA GLN A 79 -7.26 -1.11 4.02
C GLN A 79 -5.77 -1.47 3.98
N MET A 80 -5.09 -1.33 2.84
CA MET A 80 -3.65 -1.57 2.74
C MET A 80 -2.84 -0.57 3.58
N ALA A 81 -3.26 0.69 3.64
CA ALA A 81 -2.64 1.68 4.53
C ALA A 81 -2.74 1.27 6.01
N TYR A 82 -3.89 0.75 6.44
CA TYR A 82 -4.07 0.23 7.79
C TYR A 82 -3.20 -1.01 8.05
N LYS A 83 -3.09 -1.92 7.08
CA LYS A 83 -2.23 -3.11 7.17
C LYS A 83 -0.77 -2.73 7.30
N ARG A 84 -0.26 -1.84 6.46
CA ARG A 84 1.11 -1.31 6.57
C ARG A 84 1.39 -0.79 7.98
N ASN A 85 0.50 0.04 8.52
CA ASN A 85 0.67 0.59 9.87
C ASN A 85 0.70 -0.51 10.93
N TYR A 86 -0.12 -1.56 10.79
CA TYR A 86 -0.10 -2.70 11.69
C TYR A 86 1.25 -3.43 11.64
N TRP A 87 1.71 -3.79 10.45
CA TRP A 87 2.94 -4.55 10.24
C TRP A 87 4.19 -3.77 10.68
N CYS A 88 4.21 -2.45 10.48
CA CYS A 88 5.35 -1.62 10.88
C CYS A 88 5.37 -1.27 12.38
N HIS A 89 4.21 -1.22 13.06
CA HIS A 89 4.15 -0.64 14.41
C HIS A 89 3.63 -1.58 15.50
N LYS A 90 2.97 -2.69 15.15
CA LYS A 90 2.24 -3.51 16.15
C LYS A 90 2.59 -4.99 16.17
N THR A 91 3.08 -5.56 15.06
CA THR A 91 3.13 -7.02 14.89
C THR A 91 3.97 -7.74 15.96
N TYR A 92 5.22 -7.31 16.21
CA TYR A 92 6.08 -7.99 17.18
C TYR A 92 5.53 -7.92 18.61
N ILE A 93 4.91 -6.80 18.99
CA ILE A 93 4.34 -6.59 20.32
C ILE A 93 3.25 -7.64 20.65
N GLN A 94 2.64 -8.26 19.64
CA GLN A 94 1.61 -9.27 19.84
C GLN A 94 2.13 -10.58 20.45
N PHE A 95 3.41 -10.89 20.28
CA PHE A 95 3.95 -12.19 20.71
C PHE A 95 5.31 -12.12 21.39
N ILE A 96 6.13 -11.09 21.14
CA ILE A 96 7.56 -11.08 21.54
C ILE A 96 7.78 -11.11 23.06
N TYR A 97 6.81 -10.66 23.84
CA TYR A 97 6.89 -10.65 25.31
C TYR A 97 6.64 -12.03 25.94
N ASN A 98 6.21 -13.02 25.16
CA ASN A 98 6.15 -14.41 25.62
C ASN A 98 7.52 -15.07 25.39
N PRO A 99 8.26 -15.50 26.44
CA PRO A 99 9.58 -16.13 26.27
C PRO A 99 9.58 -17.40 25.41
N SER A 100 8.43 -18.07 25.27
CA SER A 100 8.24 -19.26 24.44
C SER A 100 7.30 -19.00 23.25
N PHE A 101 7.30 -17.76 22.73
CA PHE A 101 6.38 -17.32 21.68
C PHE A 101 6.38 -18.21 20.43
N LEU A 102 7.50 -18.85 20.09
CA LEU A 102 7.61 -19.72 18.91
C LEU A 102 6.61 -20.87 18.92
N TYR A 103 6.13 -21.27 20.10
CA TYR A 103 5.15 -22.34 20.30
C TYR A 103 3.77 -21.80 20.73
N SER A 104 3.57 -20.49 20.69
CA SER A 104 2.35 -19.86 21.19
C SER A 104 1.31 -19.65 20.09
N LYS A 105 0.04 -19.64 20.49
CA LYS A 105 -1.09 -19.41 19.57
C LYS A 105 -1.08 -17.99 19.00
N GLU A 106 -0.53 -17.03 19.72
CA GLU A 106 -0.39 -15.64 19.31
C GLU A 106 0.56 -15.52 18.12
N TYR A 107 1.72 -16.17 18.19
CA TYR A 107 2.68 -16.19 17.09
C TYR A 107 2.11 -16.92 15.87
N GLU A 108 1.45 -18.06 16.06
CA GLU A 108 0.79 -18.79 14.98
C GLU A 108 -0.26 -17.92 14.26
N LYS A 109 -1.10 -17.22 15.02
CA LYS A 109 -2.10 -16.28 14.47
C LYS A 109 -1.44 -15.16 13.67
N GLU A 110 -0.36 -14.55 14.18
CA GLU A 110 0.36 -13.51 13.47
C GLU A 110 1.01 -14.02 12.19
N CYS A 111 1.55 -15.25 12.20
CA CYS A 111 2.10 -15.90 11.02
C CYS A 111 1.04 -16.08 9.92
N HIS A 112 -0.13 -16.61 10.27
CA HIS A 112 -1.23 -16.79 9.31
C HIS A 112 -1.74 -15.47 8.76
N LYS A 113 -1.91 -14.48 9.65
CA LYS A 113 -2.32 -13.13 9.23
C LYS A 113 -1.30 -12.51 8.27
N LEU A 114 0.00 -12.68 8.54
CA LEU A 114 1.07 -12.17 7.70
C LEU A 114 1.07 -12.83 6.32
N GLN A 115 0.88 -14.15 6.25
CA GLN A 115 0.79 -14.88 4.98
C GLN A 115 -0.39 -14.39 4.14
N CYS A 116 -1.59 -14.36 4.71
CA CYS A 116 -2.78 -13.91 3.98
C CYS A 116 -2.65 -12.46 3.50
N ASP A 117 -2.05 -11.58 4.31
CA ASP A 117 -1.87 -10.18 3.94
C ASP A 117 -0.78 -10.02 2.86
N ASN A 118 0.31 -10.78 2.95
CA ASN A 118 1.37 -10.80 1.94
C ASN A 118 0.84 -11.22 0.56
N GLU A 119 0.07 -12.31 0.50
CA GLU A 119 -0.54 -12.81 -0.75
C GLU A 119 -1.49 -11.79 -1.38
N LYS A 120 -2.32 -11.15 -0.55
CA LYS A 120 -3.23 -10.08 -0.98
C LYS A 120 -2.45 -8.88 -1.52
N LEU A 121 -1.48 -8.39 -0.77
CA LEU A 121 -0.63 -7.26 -1.18
C LEU A 121 0.16 -7.56 -2.46
N SER A 122 0.61 -8.80 -2.63
CA SER A 122 1.29 -9.27 -3.85
C SER A 122 0.40 -9.10 -5.09
N SER A 123 -0.88 -9.44 -4.95
CA SER A 123 -1.86 -9.29 -6.03
C SER A 123 -2.20 -7.82 -6.28
N VAL A 124 -2.31 -7.01 -5.23
CA VAL A 124 -2.62 -5.58 -5.32
C VAL A 124 -1.55 -4.80 -6.04
N TYR A 125 -0.27 -4.95 -5.66
CA TYR A 125 0.79 -4.13 -6.28
C TYR A 125 0.88 -4.41 -7.79
N LYS A 126 0.71 -5.67 -8.22
CA LYS A 126 0.70 -6.05 -9.65
C LYS A 126 -0.50 -5.48 -10.39
N ALA A 127 -1.68 -5.45 -9.77
CA ALA A 127 -2.87 -4.87 -10.37
C ALA A 127 -2.74 -3.35 -10.48
N LEU A 128 -2.25 -2.70 -9.42
CA LEU A 128 -2.07 -1.26 -9.37
C LEU A 128 -0.99 -0.76 -10.33
N GLU A 129 0.08 -1.53 -10.56
CA GLU A 129 1.09 -1.22 -11.55
C GLU A 129 0.47 -1.06 -12.96
N LYS A 130 -0.48 -1.95 -13.32
CA LYS A 130 -1.20 -1.84 -14.60
C LYS A 130 -2.05 -0.57 -14.66
N VAL A 131 -2.74 -0.24 -13.57
CA VAL A 131 -3.53 1.00 -13.46
C VAL A 131 -2.62 2.22 -13.59
N ARG A 132 -1.44 2.21 -12.96
CA ARG A 132 -0.43 3.26 -13.08
C ARG A 132 0.01 3.44 -14.53
N LEU A 133 0.38 2.37 -15.21
CA LEU A 133 0.82 2.43 -16.61
C LEU A 133 -0.29 2.99 -17.52
N ASN A 134 -1.53 2.54 -17.34
CA ASN A 134 -2.66 3.05 -18.10
C ASN A 134 -2.91 4.54 -17.81
N ALA A 135 -2.90 4.96 -16.55
CA ALA A 135 -3.05 6.38 -16.20
C ALA A 135 -1.94 7.24 -16.82
N MET A 136 -0.68 6.79 -16.77
CA MET A 136 0.42 7.52 -17.40
C MET A 136 0.22 7.67 -18.91
N HIS A 137 -0.31 6.65 -19.60
CA HIS A 137 -0.64 6.73 -21.01
C HIS A 137 -1.86 7.64 -21.28
N ASP A 138 -2.97 7.42 -20.58
CA ASP A 138 -4.25 8.11 -20.80
C ASP A 138 -4.16 9.62 -20.50
N PHE A 139 -3.27 10.02 -19.60
CA PHE A 139 -2.98 11.41 -19.27
C PHE A 139 -1.73 11.97 -20.00
N ASN A 140 -1.25 11.30 -21.05
CA ASN A 140 -0.15 11.72 -21.93
C ASN A 140 1.15 12.05 -21.19
N ARG A 141 1.56 11.18 -20.27
CA ARG A 141 2.79 11.29 -19.46
C ARG A 141 3.90 10.32 -19.90
N LEU A 142 3.58 9.42 -20.83
CA LEU A 142 4.47 8.48 -21.50
C LEU A 142 4.26 8.55 -23.01
#